data_AF-A0A2P5Z7I5-F1
#
_entry.id   AF-A0A2P5Z7I5-F1
#
_cell.length_a   1.000
_cell.length_b   1.000
_cell.length_c   1.000
_cell.angle_alpha   90.00
_cell.angle_beta   90.00
_cell.angle_gamma   90.00
#
_symmetry.space_group_name_H-M   'P 1'
#
loop_
_entity.id
_entity.type
_entity.pdbx_description
1 polymer ?
#
loop_
_entity_poly.entity_id
_entity_poly.type
_entity_poly.pdbx_seq_one_letter_code
_entity_poly.pdbx_strand_id
1 'polypeptide(L)'
;MRIRSRGVAHFPLWLALCLALPSAADAAPQAGTAAKPGAAANAEALPAGQWSGTLTLEAQPPGAENLVALRLIQGSGQARLAFGSPLNCNALVKSQRAGGFVLDSINGGAYCDKLMGKPLRVQRSGDDLRLFVDGKALLVVLHTDPGRPSPLTGTWQGLDSGGKILEKPTLEVTVSSSPQAPGSPTVELHYGTPWGCKVQARYVGMRADAAVYSLDMNDQGHCAELSDGRLVLRATPDGGVSLQIAGKAGKSPHVVPLKRVSASR
;
A
#
# COMPACT_ATOMS: atom_id res chain seq x y z
N MET A 1 47.57 9.11 -42.46
CA MET A 1 48.88 8.41 -42.38
C MET A 1 49.47 8.75 -41.01
N ARG A 2 49.91 7.86 -40.11
CA ARG A 2 50.34 6.44 -40.18
C ARG A 2 49.75 5.63 -39.02
N ILE A 3 49.55 4.35 -39.32
CA ILE A 3 49.15 3.21 -38.48
C ILE A 3 50.41 2.57 -37.83
N ARG A 4 50.23 1.88 -36.69
CA ARG A 4 50.79 0.55 -36.27
C ARG A 4 50.70 0.46 -34.74
N SER A 5 49.99 -0.44 -34.05
CA SER A 5 49.80 -1.91 -34.12
C SER A 5 51.08 -2.74 -34.01
N ARG A 6 51.15 -3.55 -32.94
CA ARG A 6 51.87 -4.83 -32.71
C ARG A 6 51.90 -5.11 -31.19
N GLY A 7 51.72 -6.32 -30.66
CA GLY A 7 51.66 -7.62 -31.29
C GLY A 7 51.22 -8.71 -30.29
N VAL A 8 50.83 -9.84 -30.88
CA VAL A 8 50.32 -11.10 -30.33
C VAL A 8 51.46 -12.13 -30.21
N ALA A 9 51.38 -13.09 -29.27
CA ALA A 9 51.75 -14.52 -29.41
C ALA A 9 51.58 -15.22 -28.04
N HIS A 10 50.65 -16.15 -27.84
CA HIS A 10 50.58 -17.58 -28.24
C HIS A 10 51.13 -18.57 -27.17
N PHE A 11 50.18 -19.35 -26.62
CA PHE A 11 50.17 -20.76 -26.13
C PHE A 11 51.42 -21.65 -26.39
N PRO A 12 51.70 -22.78 -25.65
CA PRO A 12 50.70 -23.86 -25.38
C PRO A 12 50.91 -24.85 -24.18
N LEU A 13 49.84 -25.62 -23.91
CA LEU A 13 49.67 -27.08 -23.61
C LEU A 13 50.46 -27.90 -22.54
N TRP A 14 49.67 -28.79 -21.89
CA TRP A 14 49.95 -30.10 -21.23
C TRP A 14 50.40 -30.06 -19.74
N LEU A 15 49.94 -30.89 -18.78
CA LEU A 15 49.55 -32.32 -18.78
C LEU A 15 48.65 -32.65 -17.54
N ALA A 16 47.93 -33.77 -17.64
CA ALA A 16 47.05 -34.37 -16.63
C ALA A 16 47.77 -35.04 -15.44
N LEU A 17 47.09 -35.28 -14.30
CA LEU A 17 46.68 -36.62 -13.79
C LEU A 17 46.22 -36.59 -12.31
N CYS A 18 45.26 -37.48 -12.01
CA CYS A 18 44.42 -37.73 -10.83
C CYS A 18 45.07 -37.87 -9.43
N LEU A 19 44.29 -37.66 -8.36
CA LEU A 19 43.91 -38.71 -7.38
C LEU A 19 43.03 -38.21 -6.20
N ALA A 20 41.97 -39.01 -5.92
CA ALA A 20 41.35 -39.33 -4.63
C ALA A 20 40.74 -38.23 -3.72
N LEU A 21 39.40 -38.21 -3.64
CA LEU A 21 38.65 -37.67 -2.49
C LEU A 21 37.62 -38.72 -2.02
N PRO A 22 37.56 -39.04 -0.71
CA PRO A 22 36.60 -40.00 -0.16
C PRO A 22 35.19 -39.39 -0.05
N SER A 23 34.19 -40.22 -0.37
CA SER A 23 32.77 -39.92 -0.21
C SER A 23 32.40 -39.75 1.27
N ALA A 24 32.21 -38.51 1.71
CA ALA A 24 31.46 -38.22 2.92
C ALA A 24 29.96 -38.13 2.53
N ALA A 25 29.17 -39.06 3.05
CA ALA A 25 27.73 -39.04 2.97
C ALA A 25 27.21 -37.86 3.81
N ASP A 26 26.98 -36.73 3.15
CA ASP A 26 26.28 -35.60 3.76
C ASP A 26 24.79 -35.84 3.59
N ALA A 27 24.10 -35.97 4.72
CA ALA A 27 22.65 -36.06 4.78
C ALA A 27 22.08 -34.71 4.32
N ALA A 28 21.74 -34.62 3.04
CA ALA A 28 21.06 -33.46 2.49
C ALA A 28 19.77 -33.19 3.31
N PRO A 29 19.58 -31.97 3.84
CA PRO A 29 18.33 -31.62 4.50
C PRO A 29 17.20 -31.78 3.49
N GLN A 30 16.21 -32.59 3.84
CA GLN A 30 15.00 -32.76 3.05
C GLN A 30 14.39 -31.38 2.83
N ALA A 31 14.46 -30.92 1.58
CA ALA A 31 13.71 -29.77 1.13
C ALA A 31 12.24 -30.06 1.40
N GLY A 32 11.69 -29.39 2.42
CA GLY A 32 10.26 -29.41 2.70
C GLY A 32 9.54 -29.11 1.40
N THR A 33 8.67 -30.03 0.99
CA THR A 33 7.90 -29.93 -0.24
C THR A 33 7.10 -28.63 -0.14
N ALA A 34 7.51 -27.60 -0.88
CA ALA A 34 6.77 -26.36 -0.95
C ALA A 34 5.33 -26.71 -1.36
N ALA A 35 4.37 -26.39 -0.49
CA ALA A 35 2.97 -26.62 -0.75
C ALA A 35 2.62 -26.00 -2.11
N LYS A 36 2.19 -26.85 -3.05
CA LYS A 36 1.76 -26.42 -4.38
C LYS A 36 0.66 -25.36 -4.19
N PRO A 37 0.74 -24.18 -4.84
CA PRO A 37 -0.30 -23.18 -4.73
C PRO A 37 -1.65 -23.83 -5.08
N GLY A 38 -2.60 -23.81 -4.13
CA GLY A 38 -3.94 -24.31 -4.36
C GLY A 38 -4.56 -23.57 -5.55
N ALA A 39 -5.11 -24.32 -6.50
CA ALA A 39 -5.76 -23.74 -7.67
C ALA A 39 -6.83 -22.74 -7.24
N ALA A 40 -6.86 -21.56 -7.88
CA ALA A 40 -7.83 -20.53 -7.56
C ALA A 40 -9.25 -21.03 -7.88
N ALA A 41 -10.10 -21.13 -6.86
CA ALA A 41 -11.48 -21.58 -7.00
C ALA A 41 -12.45 -20.39 -6.83
N ASN A 42 -13.60 -20.45 -7.51
CA ASN A 42 -14.67 -19.50 -7.23
C ASN A 42 -15.21 -19.74 -5.82
N ALA A 43 -15.38 -18.68 -5.04
CA ALA A 43 -15.96 -18.77 -3.72
C ALA A 43 -17.48 -18.84 -3.83
N GLU A 44 -18.07 -19.96 -3.39
CA GLU A 44 -19.53 -20.13 -3.30
C GLU A 44 -20.13 -19.28 -2.17
N ALA A 45 -19.35 -19.07 -1.10
CA ALA A 45 -19.65 -18.17 0.00
C ALA A 45 -18.47 -17.24 0.22
N LEU A 46 -18.76 -15.99 0.61
CA LEU A 46 -17.70 -15.06 1.00
C LEU A 46 -17.05 -15.54 2.32
N PRO A 47 -15.74 -15.35 2.49
CA PRO A 47 -15.05 -15.68 3.72
C PRO A 47 -15.28 -14.62 4.81
N ALA A 48 -15.64 -15.08 6.02
CA ALA A 48 -15.84 -14.21 7.17
C ALA A 48 -14.58 -13.40 7.53
N GLY A 49 -14.80 -12.27 8.22
CA GLY A 49 -13.74 -11.39 8.71
C GLY A 49 -13.49 -10.19 7.82
N GLN A 50 -12.32 -9.58 8.00
CA GLN A 50 -11.88 -8.41 7.24
C GLN A 50 -10.68 -8.79 6.37
N TRP A 51 -10.82 -8.51 5.08
CA TRP A 51 -9.81 -8.72 4.06
C TRP A 51 -9.46 -7.38 3.47
N SER A 52 -8.17 -7.06 3.39
CA SER A 52 -7.70 -5.73 2.98
C SER A 52 -6.71 -5.85 1.84
N GLY A 53 -6.68 -4.84 0.97
CA GLY A 53 -5.72 -4.77 -0.14
C GLY A 53 -5.73 -3.40 -0.79
N THR A 54 -4.80 -3.19 -1.72
CA THR A 54 -4.66 -1.93 -2.46
C THR A 54 -5.22 -2.09 -3.86
N LEU A 55 -6.26 -1.32 -4.18
CA LEU A 55 -6.80 -1.20 -5.53
C LEU A 55 -6.03 -0.13 -6.32
N THR A 56 -5.63 -0.47 -7.54
CA THR A 56 -5.11 0.52 -8.50
C THR A 56 -6.22 0.95 -9.46
N LEU A 57 -6.51 2.25 -9.54
CA LEU A 57 -7.47 2.82 -10.48
C LEU A 57 -6.80 3.00 -11.86
N GLU A 58 -7.48 2.55 -12.91
CA GLU A 58 -6.96 2.55 -14.29
C GLU A 58 -6.98 3.93 -14.97
N ALA A 59 -7.46 4.99 -14.30
CA ALA A 59 -7.71 6.30 -14.90
C ALA A 59 -6.80 7.39 -14.35
N GLN A 60 -5.55 7.47 -14.82
CA GLN A 60 -4.67 8.66 -14.90
C GLN A 60 -3.23 8.21 -15.28
N PRO A 61 -2.34 9.11 -15.75
CA PRO A 61 -0.92 8.78 -15.88
C PRO A 61 -0.40 8.15 -14.57
N PRO A 62 0.65 7.31 -14.63
CA PRO A 62 1.09 6.51 -13.49
C PRO A 62 1.53 7.39 -12.30
N GLY A 63 0.61 7.64 -11.35
CA GLY A 63 0.82 8.45 -10.15
C GLY A 63 0.49 7.74 -8.84
N ALA A 64 1.02 8.23 -7.71
CA ALA A 64 0.66 7.72 -6.38
C ALA A 64 -0.81 8.01 -6.07
N GLU A 65 -1.45 8.93 -6.81
CA GLU A 65 -2.87 9.25 -6.80
C GLU A 65 -3.80 8.07 -7.16
N ASN A 66 -3.33 7.02 -7.84
CA ASN A 66 -4.22 5.96 -8.35
C ASN A 66 -4.48 4.83 -7.34
N LEU A 67 -3.84 4.84 -6.17
CA LEU A 67 -4.02 3.78 -5.17
C LEU A 67 -5.21 4.09 -4.26
N VAL A 68 -6.00 3.07 -3.92
CA VAL A 68 -7.12 3.15 -2.99
C VAL A 68 -7.10 1.93 -2.08
N ALA A 69 -7.31 2.14 -0.78
CA ALA A 69 -7.51 1.02 0.14
C ALA A 69 -8.87 0.36 -0.14
N LEU A 70 -8.89 -0.95 -0.35
CA LEU A 70 -10.11 -1.73 -0.50
C LEU A 70 -10.19 -2.76 0.63
N ARG A 71 -11.36 -2.86 1.25
CA ARG A 71 -11.64 -3.90 2.24
C ARG A 71 -12.91 -4.66 1.92
N LEU A 72 -12.85 -5.98 1.93
CA LEU A 72 -14.04 -6.83 2.04
C LEU A 72 -14.26 -7.14 3.52
N ILE A 73 -15.41 -6.73 4.03
CA ILE A 73 -15.80 -6.95 5.42
C ILE A 73 -17.05 -7.83 5.41
N GLN A 74 -16.96 -8.99 6.04
CA GLN A 74 -18.08 -9.90 6.22
C GLN A 74 -18.24 -10.28 7.69
N GLY A 75 -19.41 -9.95 8.23
CA GLY A 75 -19.81 -10.25 9.60
C GLY A 75 -21.31 -10.07 9.77
N SER A 76 -21.89 -10.67 10.81
CA SER A 76 -23.30 -10.46 11.19
C SER A 76 -24.31 -10.60 10.03
N GLY A 77 -24.07 -11.56 9.11
CA GLY A 77 -24.95 -11.82 7.97
C GLY A 77 -24.89 -10.78 6.84
N GLN A 78 -24.01 -9.78 6.92
CA GLN A 78 -23.80 -8.77 5.90
C GLN A 78 -22.36 -8.77 5.40
N ALA A 79 -22.19 -8.48 4.11
CA ALA A 79 -20.89 -8.32 3.50
C ALA A 79 -20.85 -7.01 2.73
N ARG A 80 -19.73 -6.28 2.80
CA ARG A 80 -19.54 -5.02 2.07
C ARG A 80 -18.12 -4.90 1.53
N LEU A 81 -17.99 -4.23 0.39
CA LEU A 81 -16.73 -3.68 -0.11
C LEU A 81 -16.65 -2.22 0.33
N ALA A 82 -15.64 -1.88 1.12
CA ALA A 82 -15.35 -0.53 1.58
C ALA A 82 -14.15 0.03 0.81
N PHE A 83 -14.40 1.09 0.02
CA PHE A 83 -13.39 1.81 -0.73
C PHE A 83 -12.97 3.05 0.05
N GLY A 84 -11.68 3.16 0.37
CA GLY A 84 -11.09 4.33 1.02
C GLY A 84 -11.03 5.55 0.10
N SER A 85 -10.41 6.61 0.60
CA SER A 85 -10.19 7.84 -0.15
C SER A 85 -9.36 7.63 -1.43
N PRO A 86 -9.68 8.35 -2.52
CA PRO A 86 -10.69 9.41 -2.61
C PRO A 86 -12.11 8.89 -2.93
N LEU A 87 -12.31 7.58 -3.03
CA LEU A 87 -13.62 7.03 -3.41
C LEU A 87 -14.65 7.11 -2.27
N ASN A 88 -14.21 6.90 -1.03
CA ASN A 88 -14.99 7.03 0.21
C ASN A 88 -16.42 6.47 0.15
N CYS A 89 -16.58 5.30 -0.47
CA CYS A 89 -17.89 4.71 -0.71
C CYS A 89 -17.90 3.22 -0.34
N ASN A 90 -19.10 2.68 -0.08
CA ASN A 90 -19.32 1.29 0.25
C ASN A 90 -20.35 0.65 -0.68
N ALA A 91 -20.04 -0.56 -1.14
CA ALA A 91 -20.99 -1.41 -1.85
C ALA A 91 -21.37 -2.62 -0.97
N LEU A 92 -22.67 -2.82 -0.76
CA LEU A 92 -23.21 -4.03 -0.17
C LEU A 92 -22.99 -5.20 -1.12
N VAL A 93 -22.60 -6.35 -0.59
CA VAL A 93 -22.47 -7.59 -1.34
C VAL A 93 -23.63 -8.50 -0.96
N LYS A 94 -24.54 -8.75 -1.91
CA LYS A 94 -25.69 -9.64 -1.74
C LYS A 94 -25.44 -10.96 -2.46
N SER A 95 -25.71 -12.07 -1.79
CA SER A 95 -25.67 -13.40 -2.43
C SER A 95 -26.83 -13.57 -3.43
N GLN A 96 -26.59 -14.25 -4.55
CA GLN A 96 -27.60 -14.61 -5.54
C GLN A 96 -27.98 -16.10 -5.47
N ARG A 97 -29.24 -16.43 -5.79
CA ARG A 97 -29.77 -17.81 -5.73
C ARG A 97 -29.07 -18.79 -6.69
N ALA A 98 -28.44 -18.30 -7.76
CA ALA A 98 -27.72 -19.11 -8.76
C ALA A 98 -26.21 -19.25 -8.46
N GLY A 99 -25.77 -18.85 -7.26
CA GLY A 99 -24.35 -18.70 -6.93
C GLY A 99 -23.80 -17.34 -7.35
N GLY A 100 -22.74 -16.90 -6.69
CA GLY A 100 -22.14 -15.59 -6.90
C GLY A 100 -22.85 -14.45 -6.16
N PHE A 101 -22.40 -13.24 -6.40
CA PHE A 101 -22.81 -12.06 -5.64
C PHE A 101 -23.21 -10.92 -6.56
N VAL A 102 -23.99 -9.98 -6.04
CA VAL A 102 -24.31 -8.71 -6.69
C VAL A 102 -23.99 -7.56 -5.77
N LEU A 103 -23.54 -6.46 -6.37
CA LEU A 103 -23.22 -5.24 -5.66
C LEU A 103 -24.44 -4.32 -5.62
N ASP A 104 -24.65 -3.69 -4.47
CA ASP A 104 -25.62 -2.61 -4.28
C ASP A 104 -24.93 -1.43 -3.61
N SER A 105 -25.30 -0.19 -3.95
CA SER A 105 -24.68 1.00 -3.35
C SER A 105 -25.38 1.30 -2.01
N ILE A 106 -24.62 1.54 -0.93
CA ILE A 106 -25.22 1.85 0.39
C ILE A 106 -25.17 3.34 0.70
N ASN A 107 -23.98 3.94 0.62
CA ASN A 107 -23.73 5.30 1.12
C ASN A 107 -23.26 6.28 0.03
N GLY A 108 -23.47 5.92 -1.25
CA GLY A 108 -23.29 6.83 -2.38
C GLY A 108 -21.82 7.12 -2.73
N GLY A 109 -21.63 7.59 -3.96
CA GLY A 109 -20.35 7.94 -4.54
C GLY A 109 -20.30 7.43 -5.97
N ALA A 110 -19.92 8.28 -6.92
CA ALA A 110 -20.02 8.00 -8.35
C ALA A 110 -19.31 6.70 -8.78
N TYR A 111 -18.34 6.23 -8.01
CA TYR A 111 -17.72 4.92 -8.21
C TYR A 111 -18.64 3.76 -7.78
N CYS A 112 -19.09 3.73 -6.52
CA CYS A 112 -19.97 2.67 -6.02
C CYS A 112 -21.34 2.64 -6.71
N ASP A 113 -21.86 3.80 -7.13
CA ASP A 113 -23.12 3.87 -7.88
C ASP A 113 -23.00 3.19 -9.25
N LYS A 114 -21.82 3.26 -9.89
CA LYS A 114 -21.51 2.51 -11.12
C LYS A 114 -21.32 1.01 -10.90
N LEU A 115 -21.20 0.56 -9.65
CA LEU A 115 -21.12 -0.86 -9.31
C LEU A 115 -22.50 -1.47 -9.03
N MET A 116 -23.52 -0.64 -8.80
CA MET A 116 -24.87 -1.08 -8.48
C MET A 116 -25.42 -2.04 -9.54
N GLY A 117 -25.97 -3.17 -9.08
CA GLY A 117 -26.52 -4.22 -9.93
C GLY A 117 -25.47 -5.10 -10.62
N LYS A 118 -24.18 -4.77 -10.54
CA LYS A 118 -23.13 -5.55 -11.21
C LYS A 118 -22.84 -6.85 -10.47
N PRO A 119 -22.60 -7.96 -11.20
CA PRO A 119 -22.21 -9.21 -10.59
C PRO A 119 -20.79 -9.08 -10.03
N LEU A 120 -20.60 -9.57 -8.80
CA LEU A 120 -19.30 -9.77 -8.16
C LEU A 120 -19.00 -11.26 -8.11
N ARG A 121 -17.82 -11.63 -8.59
CA ARG A 121 -17.24 -12.95 -8.41
C ARG A 121 -15.96 -12.84 -7.58
N VAL A 122 -15.82 -13.73 -6.61
CA VAL A 122 -14.64 -13.81 -5.74
C VAL A 122 -13.92 -15.11 -6.04
N GLN A 123 -12.62 -15.04 -6.30
CA GLN A 123 -11.76 -16.22 -6.39
C GLN A 123 -10.82 -16.27 -5.20
N ARG A 124 -10.73 -17.44 -4.56
CA ARG A 124 -9.82 -17.68 -3.45
C ARG A 124 -8.66 -18.56 -3.89
N SER A 125 -7.45 -18.18 -3.50
CA SER A 125 -6.24 -19.00 -3.61
C SER A 125 -5.45 -18.87 -2.31
N GLY A 126 -5.50 -19.89 -1.44
CA GLY A 126 -4.94 -19.80 -0.09
C GLY A 126 -5.60 -18.69 0.73
N ASP A 127 -4.79 -17.73 1.19
CA ASP A 127 -5.21 -16.55 1.97
C ASP A 127 -5.32 -15.27 1.12
N ASP A 128 -5.43 -15.45 -0.20
CA ASP A 128 -5.66 -14.36 -1.14
C ASP A 128 -7.07 -14.44 -1.75
N LEU A 129 -7.70 -13.27 -1.90
CA LEU A 129 -8.92 -13.09 -2.68
C LEU A 129 -8.68 -12.17 -3.86
N ARG A 130 -9.12 -12.63 -5.03
CA ARG A 130 -9.21 -11.83 -6.25
C ARG A 130 -10.67 -11.51 -6.52
N LEU A 131 -10.94 -10.25 -6.82
CA LEU A 131 -12.29 -9.75 -7.08
C LEU A 131 -12.49 -9.49 -8.56
N PHE A 132 -13.64 -9.88 -9.08
CA PHE A 132 -14.06 -9.60 -10.44
C PHE A 132 -15.42 -8.95 -10.41
N VAL A 133 -15.55 -7.77 -11.00
CA VAL A 133 -16.82 -7.06 -11.13
C VAL A 133 -17.20 -7.02 -12.59
N ASP A 134 -18.39 -7.51 -12.92
CA ASP A 134 -18.90 -7.54 -14.30
C ASP A 134 -17.92 -8.22 -15.27
N GLY A 135 -17.37 -9.35 -14.83
CA GLY A 135 -16.37 -10.13 -15.56
C GLY A 135 -14.94 -9.55 -15.58
N LYS A 136 -14.74 -8.31 -15.14
CA LYS A 136 -13.43 -7.64 -15.14
C LYS A 136 -12.71 -7.84 -13.81
N ALA A 137 -11.45 -8.29 -13.86
CA ALA A 137 -10.62 -8.38 -12.68
C ALA A 137 -10.33 -6.99 -12.12
N LEU A 138 -10.55 -6.78 -10.82
CA LEU A 138 -10.01 -5.62 -10.14
C LEU A 138 -8.51 -5.83 -9.93
N LEU A 139 -7.72 -4.78 -10.14
CA LEU A 139 -6.27 -4.78 -9.88
C LEU A 139 -5.98 -4.67 -8.38
N VAL A 140 -6.38 -5.72 -7.65
CA VAL A 140 -6.27 -5.86 -6.20
C VAL A 140 -6.23 -7.34 -5.82
N VAL A 141 -5.42 -7.66 -4.82
CA VAL A 141 -5.49 -8.93 -4.09
C VAL A 141 -5.77 -8.56 -2.64
N LEU A 142 -6.82 -9.15 -2.05
CA LEU A 142 -7.15 -8.95 -0.65
C LEU A 142 -6.61 -10.09 0.19
N HIS A 143 -6.06 -9.77 1.35
CA HIS A 143 -5.50 -10.73 2.30
C HIS A 143 -5.99 -10.44 3.73
N THR A 144 -5.91 -11.45 4.60
CA THR A 144 -6.18 -11.32 6.05
C THR A 144 -4.94 -10.98 6.86
N ASP A 145 -3.75 -11.17 6.29
CA ASP A 145 -2.48 -10.87 6.99
C ASP A 145 -2.43 -9.37 7.35
N PRO A 146 -2.20 -9.01 8.62
CA PRO A 146 -2.08 -7.62 9.07
C PRO A 146 -0.89 -6.85 8.47
N GLY A 147 -0.05 -7.47 7.64
CA GLY A 147 1.08 -6.83 7.00
C GLY A 147 2.24 -6.64 7.98
N ARG A 148 3.20 -5.77 7.64
CA ARG A 148 4.36 -5.48 8.51
C ARG A 148 4.26 -4.05 9.06
N PRO A 149 4.81 -3.78 10.26
CA PRO A 149 4.99 -2.41 10.73
C PRO A 149 5.81 -1.58 9.75
N SER A 150 5.58 -0.26 9.74
CA SER A 150 6.34 0.63 8.88
C SER A 150 7.82 0.66 9.28
N PRO A 151 8.78 0.64 8.34
CA PRO A 151 10.17 0.92 8.69
C PRO A 151 10.36 2.36 9.18
N LEU A 152 9.39 3.24 8.94
CA LEU A 152 9.38 4.63 9.39
C LEU A 152 8.76 4.81 10.78
N THR A 153 8.56 3.74 11.54
CA THR A 153 7.99 3.79 12.90
C THR A 153 8.73 4.81 13.79
N GLY A 154 7.96 5.59 14.53
CA GLY A 154 8.43 6.61 15.47
C GLY A 154 7.83 7.99 15.22
N THR A 155 8.33 8.97 15.98
CA THR A 155 7.91 10.36 15.88
C THR A 155 8.95 11.17 15.10
N TRP A 156 8.46 11.97 14.16
CA TRP A 156 9.26 12.79 13.25
C TRP A 156 8.76 14.22 13.31
N GLN A 157 9.64 15.20 13.10
CA GLN A 157 9.30 16.61 13.18
C GLN A 157 9.94 17.41 12.06
N GLY A 158 9.21 18.38 11.52
CA GLY A 158 9.68 19.33 10.53
C GLY A 158 8.95 20.67 10.62
N LEU A 159 9.29 21.59 9.73
CA LEU A 159 8.59 22.87 9.58
C LEU A 159 7.79 22.84 8.29
N ASP A 160 6.47 22.95 8.39
CA ASP A 160 5.63 23.01 7.20
C ASP A 160 5.70 24.41 6.58
N SER A 161 6.19 24.48 5.35
CA SER A 161 6.31 25.72 4.58
C SER A 161 5.20 25.85 3.51
N GLY A 162 4.20 24.96 3.50
CA GLY A 162 3.14 24.91 2.50
C GLY A 162 2.13 26.07 2.55
N GLY A 163 2.19 26.93 3.57
CA GLY A 163 1.31 28.09 3.75
C GLY A 163 1.93 29.44 3.39
N LYS A 164 1.09 30.45 3.09
CA LYS A 164 1.50 31.85 2.85
C LYS A 164 1.80 32.63 4.14
N ILE A 165 1.80 31.97 5.29
CA ILE A 165 2.00 32.61 6.60
C ILE A 165 3.51 32.83 6.80
N LEU A 166 3.88 33.99 7.37
CA LEU A 166 5.26 34.30 7.73
C LEU A 166 5.83 33.30 8.77
N GLU A 167 4.95 32.71 9.59
CA GLU A 167 5.27 31.70 10.59
C GLU A 167 4.96 30.29 10.06
N LYS A 168 6.01 29.45 10.07
CA LYS A 168 5.94 28.05 9.65
C LYS A 168 5.60 27.18 10.85
N PRO A 169 4.44 26.51 10.89
CA PRO A 169 4.10 25.66 12.00
C PRO A 169 5.05 24.46 12.06
N THR A 170 5.38 24.06 13.28
CA THR A 170 5.99 22.76 13.52
C THR A 170 4.98 21.67 13.18
N LEU A 171 5.40 20.71 12.38
CA LEU A 171 4.62 19.52 12.05
C LEU A 171 5.30 18.32 12.69
N GLU A 172 4.57 17.65 13.57
CA GLU A 172 4.95 16.36 14.12
C GLU A 172 4.18 15.25 13.38
N VAL A 173 4.88 14.19 13.01
CA VAL A 173 4.34 13.01 12.34
C VAL A 173 4.66 11.80 13.19
N THR A 174 3.63 11.15 13.70
CA THR A 174 3.78 9.90 14.44
C THR A 174 3.38 8.74 13.55
N VAL A 175 4.31 7.82 13.30
CA VAL A 175 4.08 6.57 12.59
C VAL A 175 4.00 5.44 13.61
N SER A 176 2.84 4.79 13.70
CA SER A 176 2.55 3.70 14.62
C SER A 176 3.42 2.47 14.37
N SER A 177 3.73 1.72 15.44
CA SER A 177 4.35 0.40 15.38
C SER A 177 3.38 -0.73 15.02
N SER A 178 2.08 -0.44 14.89
CA SER A 178 1.10 -1.42 14.46
C SER A 178 1.36 -1.87 13.01
N PRO A 179 1.10 -3.15 12.69
CA PRO A 179 1.17 -3.65 11.32
C PRO A 179 0.36 -2.81 10.33
N GLN A 180 0.91 -2.57 9.14
CA GLN A 180 0.27 -1.78 8.09
C GLN A 180 -0.61 -2.67 7.22
N ALA A 181 -1.93 -2.49 7.33
CA ALA A 181 -2.92 -3.06 6.42
C ALA A 181 -3.71 -1.94 5.73
N PRO A 182 -4.08 -2.07 4.44
CA PRO A 182 -4.84 -1.04 3.73
C PRO A 182 -6.14 -0.65 4.46
N GLY A 183 -6.32 0.65 4.71
CA GLY A 183 -7.42 1.25 5.44
C GLY A 183 -7.22 1.36 6.96
N SER A 184 -6.13 0.82 7.52
CA SER A 184 -5.80 0.95 8.94
C SER A 184 -5.17 2.32 9.25
N PRO A 185 -5.62 3.02 10.30
CA PRO A 185 -5.03 4.28 10.73
C PRO A 185 -3.67 3.99 11.38
N THR A 186 -2.60 4.48 10.77
CA THR A 186 -1.23 4.17 11.24
C THR A 186 -0.33 5.39 11.32
N VAL A 187 -0.81 6.56 10.88
CA VAL A 187 -0.08 7.83 10.96
C VAL A 187 -0.97 8.90 11.56
N GLU A 188 -0.43 9.73 12.43
CA GLU A 188 -1.05 10.97 12.92
C GLU A 188 -0.14 12.15 12.57
N LEU A 189 -0.71 13.17 11.95
CA LEU A 189 -0.09 14.49 11.80
C LEU A 189 -0.59 15.39 12.92
N HIS A 190 0.31 16.10 13.57
CA HIS A 190 0.00 17.12 14.55
C HIS A 190 0.70 18.44 14.18
N TYR A 191 -0.11 19.43 13.86
CA TYR A 191 0.36 20.78 13.58
C TYR A 191 0.34 21.61 14.86
N GLY A 192 1.51 22.14 15.22
CA GLY A 192 1.66 23.11 16.30
C GLY A 192 1.09 24.48 15.94
N THR A 193 1.40 25.47 16.79
CA THR A 193 1.01 26.88 16.57
C THR A 193 1.51 27.38 15.21
N PRO A 194 0.71 28.18 14.47
CA PRO A 194 -0.61 28.70 14.83
C PRO A 194 -1.79 27.78 14.49
N TRP A 195 -1.56 26.62 13.88
CA TRP A 195 -2.66 25.79 13.37
C TRP A 195 -3.32 24.92 14.43
N GLY A 196 -2.53 24.32 15.34
CA GLY A 196 -3.05 23.62 16.52
C GLY A 196 -4.07 22.52 16.20
N CYS A 197 -3.86 21.75 15.14
CA CYS A 197 -4.80 20.74 14.65
C CYS A 197 -4.13 19.39 14.38
N LYS A 198 -4.91 18.31 14.37
CA LYS A 198 -4.44 16.95 14.13
C LYS A 198 -5.24 16.27 13.03
N VAL A 199 -4.60 15.45 12.21
CA VAL A 199 -5.27 14.62 11.21
C VAL A 199 -4.67 13.21 11.19
N GLN A 200 -5.54 12.21 11.16
CA GLN A 200 -5.13 10.81 11.03
C GLN A 200 -4.98 10.44 9.56
N ALA A 201 -4.04 9.56 9.26
CA ALA A 201 -3.85 8.98 7.95
C ALA A 201 -3.91 7.46 7.99
N ARG A 202 -4.64 6.90 7.02
CA ARG A 202 -4.83 5.46 6.83
C ARG A 202 -3.92 4.96 5.74
N TYR A 203 -3.22 3.86 6.03
CA TYR A 203 -2.32 3.23 5.07
C TYR A 203 -3.11 2.79 3.84
N VAL A 204 -2.58 3.06 2.66
CA VAL A 204 -3.19 2.68 1.37
C VAL A 204 -2.39 1.55 0.73
N GLY A 205 -1.06 1.67 0.71
CA GLY A 205 -0.15 0.71 0.09
C GLY A 205 1.24 1.31 -0.12
N MET A 206 2.12 0.55 -0.77
CA MET A 206 3.43 1.03 -1.20
C MET A 206 3.44 1.37 -2.68
N ARG A 207 4.22 2.38 -3.07
CA ARG A 207 4.60 2.64 -4.45
C ARG A 207 6.10 2.89 -4.53
N ALA A 208 6.81 1.96 -5.18
CA ALA A 208 8.27 1.88 -5.08
C ALA A 208 8.72 1.89 -3.61
N ASP A 209 9.53 2.86 -3.22
CA ASP A 209 10.09 3.08 -1.88
C ASP A 209 9.26 4.04 -1.00
N ALA A 210 8.05 4.40 -1.44
CA ALA A 210 7.19 5.35 -0.73
C ALA A 210 5.91 4.70 -0.19
N ALA A 211 5.62 4.95 1.08
CA ALA A 211 4.38 4.54 1.72
C ALA A 211 3.30 5.59 1.46
N VAL A 212 2.15 5.15 0.93
CA VAL A 212 1.02 6.00 0.56
C VAL A 212 -0.08 5.87 1.60
N TYR A 213 -0.65 7.00 1.98
CA TYR A 213 -1.72 7.10 2.97
C TYR A 213 -2.82 8.03 2.46
N SER A 214 -4.04 7.79 2.92
CA SER A 214 -5.18 8.68 2.78
C SER A 214 -5.39 9.45 4.06
N LEU A 215 -5.70 10.74 3.96
CA LEU A 215 -6.00 11.58 5.11
C LEU A 215 -7.49 11.47 5.44
N ASP A 216 -7.80 11.21 6.71
CA ASP A 216 -9.19 11.14 7.18
C ASP A 216 -9.87 12.52 7.01
N MET A 217 -11.19 12.50 6.92
CA MET A 217 -11.96 13.75 6.91
C MET A 217 -11.76 14.48 8.23
N ASN A 218 -11.53 15.78 8.11
CA ASN A 218 -11.35 16.70 9.22
C ASN A 218 -12.14 17.98 8.96
N ASP A 219 -12.80 18.50 9.97
CA ASP A 219 -13.56 19.75 9.92
C ASP A 219 -12.94 20.84 10.80
N GLN A 220 -11.78 20.58 11.39
CA GLN A 220 -11.14 21.48 12.36
C GLN A 220 -10.04 22.33 11.74
N GLY A 221 -10.26 23.65 11.79
CA GLY A 221 -9.23 24.66 11.52
C GLY A 221 -8.55 24.49 10.16
N HIS A 222 -7.22 24.66 10.13
CA HIS A 222 -6.43 24.53 8.91
C HIS A 222 -6.42 23.10 8.35
N CYS A 223 -6.52 22.09 9.21
CA CYS A 223 -6.51 20.68 8.81
C CYS A 223 -7.74 20.31 7.95
N ALA A 224 -8.81 21.10 7.95
CA ALA A 224 -9.95 20.90 7.05
C ALA A 224 -9.57 20.95 5.55
N GLU A 225 -8.48 21.67 5.20
CA GLU A 225 -7.97 21.74 3.83
C GLU A 225 -7.26 20.45 3.38
N LEU A 226 -6.85 19.63 4.35
CA LEU A 226 -6.15 18.36 4.15
C LEU A 226 -7.10 17.17 4.06
N SER A 227 -8.38 17.38 4.40
CA SER A 227 -9.42 16.36 4.44
C SER A 227 -9.58 15.64 3.12
N ASP A 228 -9.64 14.30 3.17
CA ASP A 228 -9.71 13.46 1.96
C ASP A 228 -8.50 13.64 1.02
N GLY A 229 -7.42 14.18 1.56
CA GLY A 229 -6.15 14.33 0.87
C GLY A 229 -5.31 13.06 0.91
N ARG A 230 -4.07 13.21 0.44
CA ARG A 230 -3.09 12.15 0.34
C ARG A 230 -1.80 12.56 1.03
N LEU A 231 -1.17 11.57 1.62
CA LEU A 231 0.11 11.68 2.28
C LEU A 231 1.04 10.61 1.74
N VAL A 232 2.29 10.98 1.44
CA VAL A 232 3.33 10.06 1.00
C VAL A 232 4.55 10.24 1.89
N LEU A 233 4.99 9.15 2.51
CA LEU A 233 6.23 9.13 3.31
C LEU A 233 7.31 8.36 2.56
N ARG A 234 8.51 8.94 2.53
CA ARG A 234 9.70 8.32 1.92
C ARG A 234 10.90 8.50 2.83
N ALA A 235 11.65 7.42 3.06
CA ALA A 235 12.94 7.52 3.72
C ALA A 235 13.90 8.34 2.86
N THR A 236 14.66 9.26 3.45
CA THR A 236 15.70 10.00 2.74
C THR A 236 17.08 9.41 3.03
N PRO A 237 18.06 9.53 2.11
CA PRO A 237 19.40 8.96 2.29
C PRO A 237 20.16 9.46 3.52
N ASP A 238 19.81 10.63 4.04
CA ASP A 238 20.36 11.25 5.24
C ASP A 238 19.73 10.71 6.54
N GLY A 239 18.89 9.67 6.47
CA GLY A 239 18.23 9.06 7.62
C GLY A 239 16.98 9.82 8.10
N GLY A 240 16.55 10.85 7.37
CA GLY A 240 15.30 11.56 7.59
C GLY A 240 14.10 10.90 6.91
N VAL A 241 12.98 11.62 6.93
CA VAL A 241 11.77 11.27 6.16
C VAL A 241 11.32 12.50 5.36
N SER A 242 11.04 12.29 4.08
CA SER A 242 10.32 13.26 3.27
C SER A 242 8.83 12.96 3.36
N LEU A 243 8.07 13.96 3.76
CA LEU A 243 6.62 13.94 3.76
C LEU A 243 6.12 14.78 2.59
N GLN A 244 5.32 14.18 1.70
CA GLN A 244 4.60 14.91 0.68
C GLN A 244 3.11 14.90 1.01
N ILE A 245 2.49 16.07 1.09
CA ILE A 245 1.06 16.22 1.38
C ILE A 245 0.37 16.86 0.17
N ALA A 246 -0.74 16.25 -0.25
CA ALA A 246 -1.67 16.82 -1.20
C ALA A 246 -3.05 16.90 -0.55
N GLY A 247 -3.62 18.10 -0.43
CA GLY A 247 -5.02 18.27 0.00
C GLY A 247 -6.01 17.86 -1.09
N LYS A 248 -7.25 18.35 -1.00
CA LYS A 248 -8.24 18.14 -2.07
C LYS A 248 -7.76 18.70 -3.42
N ALA A 249 -8.26 18.10 -4.49
CA ALA A 249 -7.88 18.36 -5.88
C ALA A 249 -7.73 19.86 -6.20
N GLY A 250 -6.57 20.24 -6.76
CA GLY A 250 -6.27 21.60 -7.22
C GLY A 250 -5.14 22.31 -6.47
N LYS A 251 -4.74 21.83 -5.29
CA LYS A 251 -3.53 22.34 -4.60
C LYS A 251 -2.31 21.52 -5.00
N SER A 252 -1.21 22.21 -5.36
CA SER A 252 0.06 21.54 -5.61
C SER A 252 0.51 20.82 -4.35
N PRO A 253 0.99 19.56 -4.46
CA PRO A 253 1.58 18.88 -3.33
C PRO A 253 2.77 19.68 -2.82
N HIS A 254 2.93 19.77 -1.52
CA HIS A 254 4.11 20.35 -0.89
C HIS A 254 4.88 19.27 -0.12
N VAL A 255 6.19 19.51 0.04
CA VAL A 255 7.12 18.57 0.67
C VAL A 255 7.65 19.18 1.95
N VAL A 256 7.59 18.40 3.03
CA VAL A 256 8.10 18.74 4.36
C VAL A 256 9.22 17.76 4.70
N PRO A 257 10.47 18.22 4.84
CA PRO A 257 11.55 17.39 5.37
C PRO A 257 11.35 17.20 6.88
N LEU A 258 11.41 15.95 7.33
CA LEU A 258 11.23 15.55 8.71
C LEU A 258 12.50 14.92 9.28
N LYS A 259 12.78 15.22 10.55
CA LYS A 259 13.86 14.62 11.35
C LYS A 259 13.27 13.84 12.50
N ARG A 260 13.93 12.75 12.90
CA ARG A 260 13.47 11.92 14.02
C ARG A 260 13.51 12.74 15.31
N VAL A 261 12.42 12.71 16.07
CA VAL A 261 12.40 13.24 17.43
C VAL A 261 13.10 12.23 18.32
N SER A 262 14.18 12.65 18.98
CA SER A 262 14.83 11.82 19.99
C SER A 262 13.86 11.63 21.16
N ALA A 263 13.65 10.40 21.61
CA ALA A 263 12.93 10.19 22.86
C ALA A 263 13.69 10.92 23.97
N SER A 264 13.06 11.93 24.58
CA SER A 264 13.56 12.55 25.79
C SER A 264 13.63 11.47 26.86
N ARG A 265 14.85 11.18 27.32
CA ARG A 265 15.11 10.28 28.45
C ARG A 265 14.67 10.92 29.76
#